data_AF-A0A3M1L980-F1
#
_entry.id   AF-A0A3M1L980-F1
#
_cell.length_a   1.000
_cell.length_b   1.000
_cell.length_c   1.000
_cell.angle_alpha   90.00
_cell.angle_beta   90.00
_cell.angle_gamma   90.00
#
_symmetry.space_group_name_H-M   'P 1'
#
loop_
_entity.id
_entity.type
_entity.pdbx_description
1 polymer ?
#
loop_
_entity_poly.entity_id
_entity_poly.type
_entity_poly.pdbx_seq_one_letter_code
_entity_poly.pdbx_strand_id
1 'polypeptide(L)'
;MQLLYSMSRDKALTQEALLERYRQSVDASFQLYLFNLLYWVKVAEFARTDAKMKKAKLLPTEADKRFRPKLFENALIFSVTEHAQLNDLFRRHQLEAKIQEDTCRLLYTEFAKSESYQQYLQQEESEVEDHRRVLLELYKFMAGHEVFNETMEDHFLSWVDEKSLVVGAMKKTIKALPSTGPFYEDFRPNPETTRDFGEELLKRVCQRDEELL
;
A
#
# COMPACT_ATOMS: atom_id res chain seq x y z
N MET A 1 10.10 15.73 13.21
CA MET A 1 11.40 15.88 13.91
C MET A 1 12.56 16.04 12.92
N GLN A 2 12.63 15.22 11.86
CA GLN A 2 13.68 15.28 10.84
C GLN A 2 13.81 16.66 10.15
N LEU A 3 12.70 17.34 9.86
CA LEU A 3 12.69 18.67 9.23
C LEU A 3 13.36 19.74 10.11
N LEU A 4 12.98 19.84 11.39
CA LEU A 4 13.58 20.79 12.34
C LEU A 4 15.07 20.51 12.56
N TYR A 5 15.45 19.24 12.63
CA TYR A 5 16.85 18.84 12.71
C TYR A 5 17.63 19.26 11.46
N SER A 6 17.05 19.12 10.26
CA SER A 6 17.68 19.57 9.02
C SER A 6 17.92 21.09 9.02
N MET A 7 16.97 21.88 9.55
CA MET A 7 17.11 23.33 9.71
C MET A 7 18.20 23.70 10.71
N SER A 8 18.27 23.02 11.86
CA SER A 8 19.32 23.30 12.86
C SER A 8 20.75 23.02 12.36
N ARG A 9 20.91 22.14 11.36
CA ARG A 9 22.21 21.75 10.81
C ARG A 9 22.60 22.56 9.58
N ASP A 10 21.62 23.03 8.81
CA ASP A 10 21.84 23.78 7.59
C ASP A 10 21.35 25.23 7.75
N LYS A 11 22.28 26.13 8.07
CA LYS A 11 22.00 27.56 8.25
C LYS A 11 21.54 28.27 6.98
N ALA A 12 21.66 27.64 5.81
CA ALA A 12 21.16 28.16 4.54
C ALA A 12 19.72 27.72 4.23
N LEU A 13 19.14 26.81 5.02
CA LEU A 13 17.80 26.30 4.81
C LEU A 13 16.76 27.37 5.20
N THR A 14 16.04 27.90 4.21
CA THR A 14 14.99 28.88 4.47
C THR A 14 13.71 28.23 4.98
N GLN A 15 12.89 29.03 5.67
CA GLN A 15 11.58 28.61 6.14
C GLN A 15 10.67 28.15 4.99
N GLU A 16 10.73 28.82 3.84
CA GLU A 16 9.96 28.44 2.64
C GLU A 16 10.37 27.05 2.14
N ALA A 17 11.66 26.77 2.06
CA ALA A 17 12.16 25.46 1.64
C ALA A 17 11.74 24.35 2.64
N LEU A 18 11.68 24.67 3.93
CA LEU A 18 11.20 23.75 4.95
C LEU A 18 9.70 23.44 4.81
N LEU A 19 8.88 24.46 4.55
CA LEU A 19 7.44 24.31 4.30
C LEU A 19 7.18 23.52 3.01
N GLU A 20 8.00 23.71 1.98
CA GLU A 20 7.91 22.90 0.76
C GLU A 20 8.21 21.43 1.06
N ARG A 21 9.30 21.13 1.79
CA ARG A 21 9.64 19.77 2.22
C ARG A 21 8.53 19.15 3.09
N TYR A 22 7.91 19.94 3.96
CA TYR A 22 6.75 19.49 4.74
C TYR A 22 5.58 19.09 3.84
N ARG A 23 5.20 19.93 2.88
CA ARG A 23 4.11 19.62 1.93
C ARG A 23 4.41 18.38 1.10
N GLN A 24 5.65 18.25 0.61
CA GLN A 24 6.10 17.05 -0.10
C GLN A 24 6.00 15.80 0.78
N SER A 25 6.34 15.89 2.06
CA SER A 25 6.19 14.79 3.01
C SER A 25 4.73 14.40 3.22
N VAL A 26 3.82 15.37 3.35
CA VAL A 26 2.38 15.11 3.47
C VAL A 26 1.84 14.39 2.24
N ASP A 27 2.22 14.84 1.04
CA ASP A 27 1.83 14.19 -0.21
C ASP A 27 2.43 12.78 -0.33
N ALA A 28 3.67 12.59 0.13
CA ALA A 28 4.34 11.29 0.13
C ALA A 28 3.62 10.27 1.04
N SER A 29 3.08 10.68 2.19
CA SER A 29 2.33 9.78 3.09
C SER A 29 1.08 9.20 2.40
N PHE A 30 0.36 10.01 1.62
CA PHE A 30 -0.80 9.52 0.85
C PHE A 30 -0.37 8.59 -0.29
N GLN A 31 0.71 8.95 -1.00
CA GLN A 31 1.26 8.11 -2.06
C GLN A 31 1.76 6.75 -1.53
N LEU A 32 2.32 6.71 -0.32
CA LEU A 32 2.73 5.48 0.35
C LEU A 32 1.54 4.54 0.61
N TYR A 33 0.42 5.08 1.07
CA TYR A 33 -0.83 4.33 1.20
C TYR A 33 -1.33 3.80 -0.15
N LEU A 34 -1.39 4.65 -1.17
CA LEU A 34 -1.79 4.24 -2.52
C LEU A 34 -0.86 3.16 -3.09
N PHE A 35 0.44 3.27 -2.85
CA PHE A 35 1.42 2.30 -3.31
C PHE A 35 1.23 0.96 -2.61
N ASN A 36 0.98 0.94 -1.30
CA ASN A 36 0.63 -0.29 -0.57
C ASN A 36 -0.62 -0.97 -1.16
N LEU A 37 -1.65 -0.18 -1.49
CA LEU A 37 -2.89 -0.68 -2.09
C LEU A 37 -2.64 -1.29 -3.47
N LEU A 38 -1.91 -0.58 -4.34
CA LEU A 38 -1.54 -1.07 -5.67
C LEU A 38 -0.68 -2.35 -5.56
N TYR A 39 0.31 -2.37 -4.68
CA TYR A 39 1.20 -3.51 -4.49
C TYR A 39 0.44 -4.76 -4.04
N TRP A 40 -0.50 -4.60 -3.11
CA TRP A 40 -1.37 -5.68 -2.64
C TRP A 40 -2.23 -6.27 -3.77
N VAL A 41 -2.81 -5.42 -4.63
CA VAL A 41 -3.51 -5.87 -5.84
C VAL A 41 -2.57 -6.62 -6.78
N LYS A 42 -1.36 -6.12 -7.01
CA LYS A 42 -0.38 -6.73 -7.93
C LYS A 42 0.13 -8.08 -7.43
N VAL A 43 0.33 -8.25 -6.13
CA VAL A 43 0.66 -9.56 -5.54
C VAL A 43 -0.51 -10.53 -5.69
N ALA A 44 -1.75 -10.09 -5.45
CA ALA A 44 -2.92 -10.94 -5.69
C ALA A 44 -3.05 -11.35 -7.17
N GLU A 45 -2.75 -10.44 -8.11
CA GLU A 45 -2.83 -10.66 -9.56
C GLU A 45 -1.97 -11.84 -10.03
N PHE A 46 -0.86 -12.14 -9.35
CA PHE A 46 -0.04 -13.31 -9.65
C PHE A 46 -0.78 -14.65 -9.55
N ALA A 47 -1.91 -14.72 -8.83
CA ALA A 47 -2.78 -15.89 -8.85
C ALA A 47 -3.24 -16.25 -10.28
N ARG A 48 -3.46 -15.27 -11.16
CA ARG A 48 -3.82 -15.52 -12.58
C ARG A 48 -2.64 -16.11 -13.35
N THR A 49 -1.42 -15.65 -13.07
CA THR A 49 -0.19 -16.21 -13.65
C THR A 49 0.01 -17.64 -13.19
N ASP A 50 -0.19 -17.93 -11.90
CA ASP A 50 -0.14 -19.29 -11.36
C ASP A 50 -1.19 -20.21 -12.01
N ALA A 51 -2.43 -19.73 -12.19
CA ALA A 51 -3.46 -20.48 -12.93
C ALA A 51 -3.00 -20.82 -14.35
N LYS A 52 -2.39 -19.88 -15.07
CA LYS A 52 -1.85 -20.12 -16.42
C LYS A 52 -0.73 -21.16 -16.40
N MET A 53 0.21 -21.04 -15.46
CA MET A 53 1.33 -21.97 -15.32
C MET A 53 0.86 -23.40 -14.99
N LYS A 54 -0.09 -23.54 -14.06
CA LYS A 54 -0.69 -24.83 -13.68
C LYS A 54 -1.41 -25.51 -14.85
N LYS A 55 -2.15 -24.74 -15.65
CA LYS A 55 -2.83 -25.23 -16.87
C LYS A 55 -1.86 -25.66 -17.97
N ALA A 56 -0.69 -25.03 -18.04
CA ALA A 56 0.32 -25.33 -19.06
C ALA A 56 1.23 -26.52 -18.72
N LYS A 57 1.12 -27.12 -17.53
CA LYS A 57 1.92 -28.29 -17.14
C LYS A 57 1.62 -29.47 -18.07
N LEU A 58 2.67 -30.17 -18.51
CA LEU A 58 2.54 -31.40 -19.32
C LEU A 58 1.78 -32.51 -18.59
N LEU A 59 1.96 -32.60 -17.27
CA LEU A 59 1.25 -33.54 -16.40
C LEU A 59 0.64 -32.79 -15.20
N PRO A 60 -0.55 -32.20 -15.35
CA PRO A 60 -1.19 -31.44 -14.28
C PRO A 60 -1.78 -32.36 -13.21
N THR A 61 -1.57 -32.03 -11.94
CA THR A 61 -2.22 -32.71 -10.81
C THR A 61 -3.71 -32.40 -10.75
N GLU A 62 -4.50 -33.17 -9.99
CA GLU A 62 -5.92 -32.86 -9.77
C GLU A 62 -6.11 -31.49 -9.10
N ALA A 63 -5.21 -31.11 -8.19
CA ALA A 63 -5.19 -29.78 -7.59
C ALA A 63 -4.92 -28.68 -8.63
N ASP A 64 -4.02 -28.91 -9.58
CA ASP A 64 -3.74 -27.96 -10.66
C ASP A 64 -4.95 -27.75 -11.59
N LYS A 65 -5.71 -28.82 -11.88
CA LYS A 65 -6.93 -28.74 -12.70
C LYS A 65 -8.08 -28.01 -12.00
N ARG A 66 -8.19 -28.19 -10.68
CA ARG A 66 -9.22 -27.55 -9.84
C ARG A 66 -8.85 -26.12 -9.46
N PHE A 67 -7.59 -25.71 -9.60
CA PHE A 67 -7.14 -24.37 -9.23
C PHE A 67 -7.97 -23.28 -9.92
N ARG A 68 -8.39 -22.29 -9.13
CA ARG A 68 -9.03 -21.07 -9.58
C ARG A 68 -8.27 -19.90 -8.97
N PRO A 69 -7.97 -18.82 -9.72
CA PRO A 69 -7.25 -17.67 -9.22
C PRO A 69 -8.15 -16.75 -8.36
N LYS A 70 -8.98 -17.34 -7.49
CA LYS A 70 -10.00 -16.63 -6.70
C LYS A 70 -9.43 -15.64 -5.69
N LEU A 71 -8.12 -15.64 -5.43
CA LEU A 71 -7.45 -14.57 -4.68
C LEU A 71 -7.57 -13.22 -5.38
N PHE A 72 -7.52 -13.21 -6.72
CA PHE A 72 -7.68 -12.01 -7.55
C PHE A 72 -9.07 -11.91 -8.17
N GLU A 73 -9.62 -13.03 -8.64
CA GLU A 73 -10.94 -13.08 -9.28
C GLU A 73 -12.06 -13.14 -8.21
N ASN A 74 -12.26 -12.05 -7.49
CA ASN A 74 -13.34 -11.87 -6.52
C ASN A 74 -13.84 -10.42 -6.48
N ALA A 75 -15.00 -10.21 -5.86
CA ALA A 75 -15.67 -8.90 -5.82
C ALA A 75 -14.85 -7.80 -5.10
N LEU A 76 -14.00 -8.16 -4.12
CA LEU A 76 -13.20 -7.19 -3.36
C LEU A 76 -12.13 -6.57 -4.26
N ILE A 77 -11.30 -7.41 -4.89
CA ILE A 77 -10.26 -6.96 -5.81
C ILE A 77 -10.88 -6.24 -7.02
N PHE A 78 -11.96 -6.78 -7.58
CA PHE A 78 -12.66 -6.16 -8.70
C PHE A 78 -13.12 -4.73 -8.39
N SER A 79 -13.65 -4.48 -7.18
CA SER A 79 -14.06 -3.14 -6.76
C SER A 79 -12.88 -2.14 -6.64
N VAL A 80 -11.65 -2.63 -6.52
CA VAL A 80 -10.43 -1.80 -6.52
C VAL A 80 -9.93 -1.60 -7.94
N THR A 81 -9.81 -2.67 -8.73
CA THR A 81 -9.25 -2.61 -10.09
C THR A 81 -10.13 -1.86 -11.08
N GLU A 82 -11.45 -1.86 -10.89
CA GLU A 82 -12.40 -1.13 -11.74
C GLU A 82 -12.68 0.30 -11.26
N HIS A 83 -12.06 0.74 -10.16
CA HIS A 83 -12.30 2.08 -9.63
C HIS A 83 -11.55 3.15 -10.43
N ALA A 84 -12.21 3.74 -11.44
CA ALA A 84 -11.60 4.67 -12.39
C ALA A 84 -10.79 5.82 -11.74
N GLN A 85 -11.35 6.48 -10.72
CA GLN A 85 -10.66 7.58 -10.03
C GLN A 85 -9.42 7.13 -9.25
N LEU A 86 -9.40 5.90 -8.75
CA LEU A 86 -8.24 5.35 -8.05
C LEU A 86 -7.13 5.01 -9.06
N ASN A 87 -7.50 4.42 -10.19
CA ASN A 87 -6.58 4.18 -11.30
C ASN A 87 -6.01 5.48 -11.89
N ASP A 88 -6.77 6.58 -11.90
CA ASP A 88 -6.25 7.90 -12.23
C ASP A 88 -5.18 8.36 -11.22
N LEU A 89 -5.40 8.15 -9.92
CA LEU A 89 -4.41 8.48 -8.89
C LEU A 89 -3.12 7.67 -9.06
N PHE A 90 -3.23 6.35 -9.27
CA PHE A 90 -2.06 5.50 -9.52
C PHE A 90 -1.23 5.98 -10.72
N ARG A 91 -1.89 6.38 -11.81
CA ARG A 91 -1.23 6.93 -13.00
C ARG A 91 -0.61 8.30 -12.77
N ARG A 92 -1.34 9.22 -12.13
CA ARG A 92 -0.84 10.58 -11.82
C ARG A 92 0.43 10.55 -10.96
N HIS A 93 0.49 9.63 -10.00
CA HIS A 93 1.64 9.44 -9.12
C HIS A 93 2.68 8.46 -9.69
N GLN A 94 2.48 7.93 -10.90
CA GLN A 94 3.39 6.99 -11.58
C GLN A 94 3.74 5.77 -10.72
N LEU A 95 2.78 5.27 -9.94
CA LEU A 95 3.03 4.20 -8.97
C LEU A 95 3.26 2.85 -9.63
N GLU A 96 2.65 2.61 -10.79
CA GLU A 96 2.85 1.36 -11.56
C GLU A 96 4.32 1.19 -12.00
N ALA A 97 5.00 2.30 -12.32
CA ALA A 97 6.41 2.26 -12.72
C ALA A 97 7.37 1.88 -11.58
N LYS A 98 6.88 1.90 -10.33
CA LYS A 98 7.63 1.49 -9.14
C LYS A 98 7.40 0.01 -8.78
N ILE A 99 6.47 -0.68 -9.45
CA ILE A 99 6.18 -2.09 -9.18
C ILE A 99 7.27 -2.98 -9.79
N GLN A 100 7.85 -3.84 -8.97
CA GLN A 100 8.81 -4.85 -9.41
C GLN A 100 8.11 -6.21 -9.49
N GLU A 101 7.89 -6.71 -10.71
CA GLU A 101 7.13 -7.94 -10.95
C GLU A 101 7.74 -9.16 -10.25
N ASP A 102 9.07 -9.28 -10.22
CA ASP A 102 9.77 -10.38 -9.54
C ASP A 102 9.51 -10.39 -8.04
N THR A 103 9.47 -9.21 -7.41
CA THR A 103 9.12 -9.09 -5.99
C THR A 103 7.66 -9.48 -5.74
N CYS A 104 6.74 -9.05 -6.60
CA CYS A 104 5.34 -9.48 -6.51
C CYS A 104 5.19 -11.00 -6.67
N ARG A 105 5.94 -11.59 -7.60
CA ARG A 105 6.00 -13.05 -7.81
C ARG A 105 6.52 -13.77 -6.58
N LEU A 106 7.61 -13.28 -5.99
CA LEU A 106 8.20 -13.83 -4.77
C LEU A 106 7.18 -13.85 -3.64
N LEU A 107 6.61 -12.68 -3.32
CA LEU A 107 5.62 -12.53 -2.24
C LEU A 107 4.41 -13.45 -2.45
N TYR A 108 3.86 -13.52 -3.67
CA TYR A 108 2.75 -14.43 -3.97
C TYR A 108 3.17 -15.89 -3.77
N THR A 109 4.33 -16.28 -4.31
CA THR A 109 4.80 -17.68 -4.25
C THR A 109 5.04 -18.14 -2.83
N GLU A 110 5.52 -17.27 -1.96
CA GLU A 110 5.71 -17.57 -0.54
C GLU A 110 4.40 -17.57 0.23
N PHE A 111 3.55 -16.55 0.05
CA PHE A 111 2.21 -16.53 0.63
C PHE A 111 1.39 -17.76 0.20
N ALA A 112 1.58 -18.21 -1.03
CA ALA A 112 0.88 -19.37 -1.56
C ALA A 112 1.18 -20.66 -0.79
N LYS A 113 2.30 -20.75 -0.06
CA LYS A 113 2.65 -21.90 0.78
C LYS A 113 1.99 -21.86 2.16
N SER A 114 1.35 -20.74 2.53
CA SER A 114 0.71 -20.59 3.83
C SER A 114 -0.48 -21.55 3.98
N GLU A 115 -0.65 -22.09 5.19
CA GLU A 115 -1.76 -22.99 5.50
C GLU A 115 -3.11 -22.31 5.24
N SER A 116 -3.24 -21.04 5.60
CA SER A 116 -4.49 -20.31 5.47
C SER A 116 -4.91 -20.10 4.01
N TYR A 117 -3.96 -19.84 3.10
CA TYR A 117 -4.24 -19.78 1.67
C TYR A 117 -4.58 -21.16 1.09
N GLN A 118 -3.88 -22.21 1.52
CA GLN A 118 -4.18 -23.58 1.08
C GLN A 118 -5.59 -24.02 1.51
N GLN A 119 -5.98 -23.74 2.76
CA GLN A 119 -7.34 -23.98 3.24
C GLN A 119 -8.37 -23.18 2.44
N TYR A 120 -8.09 -21.91 2.18
CA TYR A 120 -8.94 -21.07 1.32
C TYR A 120 -9.11 -21.68 -0.07
N LEU A 121 -8.05 -22.17 -0.72
CA LEU A 121 -8.12 -22.81 -2.03
C LEU A 121 -8.95 -24.10 -2.07
N GLN A 122 -9.09 -24.81 -0.95
CA GLN A 122 -9.87 -26.04 -0.86
C GLN A 122 -11.39 -25.80 -0.83
N GLN A 123 -11.84 -24.60 -0.50
CA GLN A 123 -13.26 -24.25 -0.52
C GLN A 123 -13.80 -24.26 -1.97
N GLU A 124 -14.82 -25.07 -2.24
CA GLU A 124 -15.48 -25.13 -3.55
C GLU A 124 -16.21 -23.81 -3.88
N GLU A 125 -16.89 -23.26 -2.88
CA GLU A 125 -17.52 -21.94 -2.92
C GLU A 125 -16.89 -21.06 -1.83
N SER A 126 -16.66 -19.79 -2.14
CA SER A 126 -16.14 -18.80 -1.18
C SER A 126 -17.06 -17.61 -1.16
N GLU A 127 -17.40 -17.15 0.04
CA GLU A 127 -18.16 -15.93 0.23
C GLU A 127 -17.24 -14.70 0.29
N VAL A 128 -17.84 -13.52 0.27
CA VAL A 128 -17.11 -12.24 0.36
C VAL A 128 -16.21 -12.19 1.61
N GLU A 129 -16.65 -12.75 2.73
CA GLU A 129 -15.87 -12.77 3.97
C GLU A 129 -14.70 -13.75 3.93
N ASP A 130 -14.80 -14.87 3.19
CA ASP A 130 -13.66 -15.76 2.95
C ASP A 130 -12.57 -15.05 2.15
N HIS A 131 -12.97 -14.36 1.08
CA HIS A 131 -12.07 -13.52 0.27
C HIS A 131 -11.42 -12.45 1.14
N ARG A 132 -12.20 -11.75 1.96
CA ARG A 132 -11.68 -10.69 2.84
C ARG A 132 -10.66 -11.21 3.82
N ARG A 133 -10.92 -12.36 4.45
CA ARG A 133 -10.03 -12.97 5.43
C ARG A 133 -8.66 -13.28 4.80
N VAL A 134 -8.64 -13.99 3.67
CA VAL A 134 -7.38 -14.37 3.03
C VAL A 134 -6.62 -13.17 2.46
N LEU A 135 -7.33 -12.14 2.04
CA LEU A 135 -6.75 -10.88 1.56
C LEU A 135 -6.14 -10.02 2.69
N LEU A 136 -6.76 -10.02 3.87
CA LEU A 136 -6.18 -9.43 5.08
C LEU A 136 -4.93 -10.19 5.52
N GLU A 137 -4.96 -11.53 5.44
CA GLU A 137 -3.81 -12.38 5.70
C GLU A 137 -2.67 -12.13 4.70
N LEU A 138 -2.99 -11.97 3.41
CA LEU A 138 -2.02 -11.58 2.38
C LEU A 138 -1.34 -10.26 2.73
N TYR A 139 -2.12 -9.22 3.04
CA TYR A 139 -1.53 -7.92 3.39
C TYR A 139 -0.71 -7.99 4.69
N LYS A 140 -1.17 -8.75 5.69
CA LYS A 140 -0.41 -8.99 6.93
C LYS A 140 0.92 -9.70 6.65
N PHE A 141 0.91 -10.71 5.77
CA PHE A 141 2.11 -11.40 5.33
C PHE A 141 3.08 -10.42 4.66
N MET A 142 2.60 -9.63 3.70
CA MET A 142 3.41 -8.61 3.01
C MET A 142 4.01 -7.60 3.99
N ALA A 143 3.22 -7.01 4.89
CA ALA A 143 3.70 -6.02 5.86
C ALA A 143 4.75 -6.59 6.85
N GLY A 144 4.75 -7.91 7.06
CA GLY A 144 5.75 -8.63 7.86
C GLY A 144 6.97 -9.14 7.07
N HIS A 145 6.94 -9.06 5.75
CA HIS A 145 7.98 -9.63 4.88
C HIS A 145 9.11 -8.64 4.61
N GLU A 146 10.36 -9.08 4.74
CA GLU A 146 11.56 -8.24 4.58
C GLU A 146 11.60 -7.51 3.23
N VAL A 147 11.56 -8.26 2.12
CA VAL A 147 11.60 -7.68 0.76
C VAL A 147 10.48 -6.65 0.49
N PHE A 148 9.29 -6.84 1.07
CA PHE A 148 8.22 -5.85 0.94
C PHE A 148 8.56 -4.56 1.70
N ASN A 149 9.11 -4.68 2.91
CA ASN A 149 9.55 -3.54 3.71
C ASN A 149 10.68 -2.78 3.01
N GLU A 150 11.70 -3.47 2.52
CA GLU A 150 12.79 -2.88 1.73
C GLU A 150 12.24 -2.11 0.52
N THR A 151 11.30 -2.71 -0.23
CA THR A 151 10.66 -2.04 -1.37
C THR A 151 9.91 -0.77 -0.97
N MET A 152 9.26 -0.75 0.20
CA MET A 152 8.60 0.47 0.69
C MET A 152 9.63 1.53 1.08
N GLU A 153 10.73 1.16 1.76
CA GLU A 153 11.79 2.08 2.19
C GLU A 153 12.53 2.71 1.01
N ASP A 154 12.81 1.93 -0.04
CA ASP A 154 13.47 2.39 -1.26
C ASP A 154 12.67 3.48 -2.00
N HIS A 155 11.34 3.44 -1.89
CA HIS A 155 10.46 4.39 -2.55
C HIS A 155 9.94 5.51 -1.64
N PHE A 156 9.84 5.24 -0.33
CA PHE A 156 9.24 6.13 0.65
C PHE A 156 10.03 6.09 1.96
N LEU A 157 10.86 7.11 2.17
CA LEU A 157 11.66 7.28 3.40
C LEU A 157 10.80 7.33 4.67
N SER A 158 9.52 7.73 4.57
CA SER A 158 8.60 7.79 5.70
C SER A 158 8.10 6.41 6.14
N TRP A 159 8.36 5.33 5.39
CA TRP A 159 7.86 3.98 5.71
C TRP A 159 8.19 3.55 7.14
N VAL A 160 9.42 3.76 7.58
CA VAL A 160 9.88 3.34 8.92
C VAL A 160 9.01 3.96 10.02
N ASP A 161 8.67 5.24 9.87
CA ASP A 161 7.88 6.00 10.85
C ASP A 161 6.36 5.78 10.67
N GLU A 162 5.89 5.61 9.44
CA GLU A 162 4.46 5.59 9.09
C GLU A 162 3.88 4.19 8.90
N LYS A 163 4.70 3.12 8.93
CA LYS A 163 4.28 1.73 8.70
C LYS A 163 3.03 1.35 9.49
N SER A 164 2.99 1.66 10.78
CA SER A 164 1.85 1.30 11.64
C SER A 164 0.54 1.99 11.21
N LEU A 165 0.62 3.25 10.78
CA LEU A 165 -0.49 4.03 10.27
C LEU A 165 -1.00 3.46 8.95
N VAL A 166 -0.10 3.22 8.00
CA VAL A 166 -0.42 2.66 6.68
C VAL A 166 -1.02 1.27 6.80
N VAL A 167 -0.48 0.41 7.68
CA VAL A 167 -1.05 -0.91 7.94
C VAL A 167 -2.46 -0.81 8.50
N GLY A 168 -2.71 0.14 9.40
CA GLY A 168 -4.05 0.44 9.91
C GLY A 168 -5.02 0.90 8.82
N ALA A 169 -4.58 1.80 7.94
CA ALA A 169 -5.35 2.31 6.81
C ALA A 169 -5.69 1.19 5.81
N MET A 170 -4.73 0.35 5.45
CA MET A 170 -4.92 -0.80 4.59
C MET A 170 -5.89 -1.82 5.19
N LYS A 171 -5.79 -2.11 6.49
CA LYS A 171 -6.74 -3.00 7.18
C LYS A 171 -8.17 -2.45 7.13
N LYS A 172 -8.36 -1.15 7.36
CA LYS A 172 -9.68 -0.49 7.24
C LYS A 172 -10.20 -0.55 5.80
N THR A 173 -9.32 -0.27 4.84
CA THR A 173 -9.61 -0.33 3.41
C THR A 173 -10.12 -1.70 3.01
N ILE A 174 -9.35 -2.77 3.27
CA ILE A 174 -9.71 -4.15 2.88
C ILE A 174 -11.02 -4.58 3.55
N LYS A 175 -11.31 -4.12 4.77
CA LYS A 175 -12.57 -4.40 5.47
C LYS A 175 -13.78 -3.66 4.91
N ALA A 176 -13.58 -2.51 4.26
CA ALA A 176 -14.65 -1.73 3.66
C ALA A 176 -15.03 -2.22 2.26
N LEU A 177 -14.18 -3.02 1.60
CA LEU A 177 -14.48 -3.57 0.27
C LEU A 177 -15.62 -4.62 0.32
N PRO A 178 -16.38 -4.85 -0.76
CA PRO A 178 -16.35 -4.09 -1.99
C PRO A 178 -17.00 -2.72 -1.75
N SER A 179 -16.43 -1.66 -2.34
CA SER A 179 -16.95 -0.31 -2.22
C SER A 179 -17.06 0.33 -3.60
N THR A 180 -18.15 1.08 -3.83
CA THR A 180 -18.35 1.91 -5.03
C THR A 180 -17.94 3.36 -4.81
N GLY A 181 -17.78 3.77 -3.54
CA GLY A 181 -17.38 5.12 -3.16
C GLY A 181 -15.86 5.26 -3.03
N PRO A 182 -15.35 6.50 -2.92
CA PRO A 182 -13.93 6.79 -2.89
C PRO A 182 -13.32 6.50 -1.50
N PHE A 183 -13.26 5.21 -1.13
CA PHE A 183 -12.79 4.72 0.18
C PHE A 183 -11.38 5.19 0.57
N TYR A 184 -10.57 5.60 -0.42
CA TYR A 184 -9.22 6.11 -0.23
C TYR A 184 -9.19 7.58 0.26
N GLU A 185 -10.26 8.35 0.06
CA GLU A 185 -10.32 9.76 0.46
C GLU A 185 -10.29 9.92 1.98
N ASP A 186 -10.79 8.94 2.75
CA ASP A 186 -10.69 8.90 4.21
C ASP A 186 -9.23 8.89 4.72
N PHE A 187 -8.28 8.50 3.86
CA PHE A 187 -6.85 8.46 4.16
C PHE A 187 -6.07 9.58 3.48
N ARG A 188 -6.73 10.45 2.70
CA ARG A 188 -6.10 11.64 2.15
C ARG A 188 -5.85 12.64 3.29
N PRO A 189 -4.63 13.19 3.42
CA PRO A 189 -4.36 14.25 4.39
C PRO A 189 -5.30 15.44 4.17
N ASN A 190 -6.02 15.85 5.21
CA ASN A 190 -6.98 16.94 5.10
C ASN A 190 -6.27 18.31 5.23
N PRO A 191 -6.72 19.36 4.51
CA PRO A 191 -6.08 20.68 4.57
C PRO A 191 -6.08 21.32 5.95
N GLU A 192 -7.11 21.06 6.77
CA GLU A 192 -7.23 21.62 8.12
C GLU A 192 -6.07 21.16 9.02
N THR A 193 -5.75 19.86 9.01
CA THR A 193 -4.65 19.31 9.83
C THR A 193 -3.28 19.58 9.22
N THR A 194 -3.18 19.60 7.89
CA THR A 194 -1.89 19.74 7.21
C THR A 194 -1.47 21.20 7.03
N ARG A 195 -2.36 22.06 6.56
CA ARG A 195 -2.08 23.47 6.31
C ARG A 195 -2.42 24.34 7.52
N ASP A 196 -3.67 24.31 7.97
CA ASP A 196 -4.14 25.26 8.98
C ASP A 196 -3.49 25.01 10.35
N PHE A 197 -3.20 23.74 10.66
CA PHE A 197 -2.47 23.36 11.86
C PHE A 197 -0.99 23.05 11.61
N GLY A 198 -0.67 22.13 10.70
CA GLY A 198 0.70 21.62 10.52
C GLY A 198 1.69 22.66 10.03
N GLU A 199 1.37 23.39 8.96
CA GLU A 199 2.23 24.47 8.46
C GLU A 199 2.35 25.60 9.47
N GLU A 200 1.25 26.00 10.11
CA GLU A 200 1.26 27.06 11.11
C GLU A 200 2.12 26.70 12.33
N LEU A 201 2.01 25.46 12.82
CA LEU A 201 2.85 24.96 13.90
C LEU A 201 4.33 24.98 13.50
N LEU A 202 4.67 24.52 12.29
CA LEU A 202 6.04 24.54 11.79
C LEU A 202 6.58 25.97 11.72
N LYS A 203 5.79 26.92 11.20
CA LYS A 203 6.18 28.33 11.14
C LYS A 203 6.47 28.92 12.52
N ARG A 204 5.59 28.67 13.49
CA ARG A 204 5.77 29.17 14.87
C ARG A 204 7.01 28.58 15.53
N VAL A 205 7.30 27.30 15.30
CA VAL A 205 8.50 26.67 15.85
C VAL A 205 9.76 27.29 15.25
N CYS A 206 9.79 27.55 13.94
CA CYS A 206 10.92 28.24 13.30
C CYS A 206 11.15 29.64 13.89
N GLN A 207 10.09 30.44 14.03
CA GLN A 207 10.19 31.79 14.58
C GLN A 207 10.71 31.79 16.02
N ARG A 208 10.25 30.85 16.84
CA ARG A 208 10.63 30.78 18.25
C ARG A 208 12.05 30.24 18.45
N ASP A 209 12.57 29.45 17.52
CA ASP A 209 13.97 28.99 17.52
C ASP A 209 14.93 30.14 17.16
N GLU A 210 14.54 31.02 16.24
CA GLU A 210 15.27 32.27 15.93
C GLU A 210 15.33 33.23 17.14
N GLU A 211 14.28 33.30 17.96
CA GLU A 211 14.24 34.13 19.18
C GLU A 211 15.16 33.61 20.31
N LEU A 212 15.60 32.35 20.25
CA LEU A 212 16.40 31.69 21.29
C LEU A 212 17.90 31.58 20.94
N LEU A 213 18.31 31.97 19.73
CA LEU A 213 19.68 31.97 19.20
C LEU A 213 20.32 33.36 19.22
#